data_AF-A0A843HRG9-F1
#
_entry.id   AF-A0A843HRG9-F1
#
_cell.length_a   1.000
_cell.length_b   1.000
_cell.length_c   1.000
_cell.angle_alpha   90.00
_cell.angle_beta   90.00
_cell.angle_gamma   90.00
#
_symmetry.space_group_name_H-M   'P 1'
#
loop_
_entity.id
_entity.type
_entity.pdbx_description
1 polymer ?
#
loop_
_entity_poly.entity_id
_entity_poly.type
_entity_poly.pdbx_seq_one_letter_code
_entity_poly.pdbx_strand_id
1 'polypeptide(L)' 'WTVACNDSRLWHKTIYIKGYGTRYVHDTGGMPMDTLDLFVGSLDEAYQVGRRNVEVYLVGD' A
#
# COMPACT_ATOMS: atom_id res chain seq x y z
N TRP A 1 2.22 0.40 -9.75
CA TRP A 1 2.00 1.39 -8.68
C TRP A 1 2.85 1.02 -7.50
N THR A 2 3.41 2.01 -6.81
CA THR A 2 4.16 1.82 -5.57
C THR A 2 3.23 1.91 -4.36
N VAL A 3 3.67 1.41 -3.22
CA VAL A 3 2.97 1.52 -1.94
C VAL A 3 3.92 2.11 -0.92
N ALA A 4 3.40 3.00 -0.07
CA ALA A 4 4.09 3.49 1.09
C ALA A 4 3.52 2.88 2.37
N CYS A 5 4.37 2.69 3.38
CA CYS A 5 3.91 2.32 4.72
C CYS A 5 4.88 2.83 5.79
N ASN A 6 4.40 2.89 7.04
CA ASN A 6 5.22 3.24 8.19
C ASN A 6 5.69 2.01 9.00
N ASP A 7 5.50 0.80 8.45
CA ASP A 7 5.91 -0.45 9.11
C ASP A 7 7.21 -0.97 8.52
N SER A 8 8.29 -0.85 9.29
CA SER A 8 9.63 -1.31 8.90
C SER A 8 9.73 -2.79 8.51
N ARG A 9 8.78 -3.64 8.96
CA ARG A 9 8.75 -5.06 8.59
C ARG A 9 8.34 -5.28 7.14
N LEU A 10 7.64 -4.32 6.55
CA LEU A 10 7.13 -4.37 5.18
C LEU A 10 8.00 -3.59 4.19
N TRP A 11 9.00 -2.85 4.64
CA TRP A 11 9.89 -2.10 3.77
C TRP A 11 10.62 -3.03 2.80
N HIS A 12 10.63 -2.65 1.52
CA HIS A 12 11.27 -3.41 0.45
C HIS A 12 10.72 -4.83 0.28
N LYS A 13 9.43 -5.03 0.59
CA LYS A 13 8.75 -6.31 0.40
C LYS A 13 7.71 -6.25 -0.70
N THR A 14 7.43 -7.42 -1.27
CA THR A 14 6.31 -7.65 -2.18
C THR A 14 5.08 -8.10 -1.40
N ILE A 15 3.96 -7.40 -1.58
CA ILE A 15 2.67 -7.67 -0.94
C ILE A 15 1.58 -7.89 -1.99
N TYR A 16 0.57 -8.69 -1.66
CA TYR A 16 -0.67 -8.80 -2.43
C TYR A 16 -1.79 -8.11 -1.67
N ILE A 17 -2.43 -7.14 -2.33
CA ILE A 17 -3.57 -6.41 -1.77
C ILE A 17 -4.83 -6.90 -2.49
N LYS A 18 -5.78 -7.47 -1.74
CA LYS A 18 -7.01 -8.01 -2.30
C LYS A 18 -7.78 -6.94 -3.06
N GLY A 19 -8.05 -7.20 -4.34
CA GLY A 19 -8.73 -6.25 -5.25
C GLY A 19 -7.80 -5.27 -5.99
N TYR A 20 -6.53 -5.15 -5.60
CA TYR A 20 -5.55 -4.28 -6.27
C TYR A 20 -4.39 -5.06 -6.91
N GLY A 21 -4.12 -6.27 -6.43
CA GLY A 21 -3.06 -7.13 -6.94
C GLY A 21 -1.73 -6.94 -6.21
N THR A 22 -0.66 -7.49 -6.80
CA THR A 22 0.68 -7.46 -6.21
C THR A 22 1.31 -6.07 -6.33
N ARG A 23 1.97 -5.62 -5.27
CA ARG A 23 2.64 -4.33 -5.15
C ARG A 23 3.95 -4.48 -4.39
N TYR A 24 4.89 -3.58 -4.63
CA TYR A 24 6.14 -3.49 -3.88
C TYR A 24 6.13 -2.24 -3.00
N VAL A 25 6.53 -2.40 -1.76
CA VAL A 25 6.66 -1.31 -0.79
C VAL A 25 7.97 -0.57 -1.04
N HIS A 26 7.88 0.55 -1.75
CA HIS A 26 9.03 1.35 -2.18
C HIS A 26 9.21 2.64 -1.37
N ASP A 27 8.23 3.02 -0.56
CA ASP A 27 8.20 4.33 0.07
C ASP A 27 7.70 4.27 1.53
N THR A 28 7.87 5.38 2.24
CA THR A 28 7.46 5.56 3.64
C THR A 28 6.66 6.85 3.80
N GLY A 29 6.07 7.07 4.97
CA GLY A 29 5.42 8.34 5.26
C GLY A 29 4.82 8.40 6.67
N GLY A 30 4.27 9.57 7.03
CA GLY A 30 3.75 9.86 8.37
C GLY A 30 2.35 9.31 8.66
N MET A 31 2.06 8.06 8.28
CA MET A 31 0.78 7.39 8.53
C MET A 31 0.83 6.49 9.78
N PRO A 32 -0.34 6.15 10.37
CA PRO A 32 -0.41 5.17 11.45
C PRO A 32 0.10 3.78 11.04
N MET A 33 0.36 2.93 12.03
CA MET A 33 0.61 1.50 11.81
C MET A 33 -0.59 0.82 11.13
N ASP A 34 -0.36 -0.34 10.51
CA ASP A 34 -1.37 -1.12 9.77
C ASP A 34 -2.12 -0.32 8.69
N THR A 35 -1.45 0.70 8.15
CA THR A 35 -1.95 1.54 7.06
C THR A 35 -0.98 1.49 5.88
N LEU A 36 -1.55 1.33 4.68
CA LEU A 36 -0.83 1.44 3.42
C LEU A 36 -1.33 2.66 2.66
N ASP A 37 -0.42 3.39 2.04
CA ASP A 37 -0.74 4.43 1.07
C ASP A 37 -0.45 3.92 -0.34
N LEU A 38 -1.50 3.86 -1.17
CA LEU A 38 -1.40 3.36 -2.53
C LEU A 38 -1.16 4.55 -3.47
N PHE A 39 -0.01 4.55 -4.15
CA PHE A 39 0.22 5.55 -5.19
C PHE A 39 -0.76 5.35 -6.34
N VAL A 40 -1.47 6.42 -6.68
CA VAL A 40 -2.42 6.51 -7.79
C VAL A 40 -2.05 7.69 -8.68
N GLY A 41 -2.46 7.66 -9.94
CA GLY A 41 -2.00 8.62 -10.95
C GLY A 41 -2.62 10.01 -10.84
N SER A 42 -3.72 10.17 -10.10
CA SER A 42 -4.44 11.44 -9.96
C SER A 42 -5.21 11.54 -8.65
N LEU A 43 -5.60 12.78 -8.29
CA LEU A 43 -6.46 13.06 -7.13
C LEU A 43 -7.86 12.43 -7.28
N ASP A 44 -8.43 12.45 -8.48
CA ASP A 44 -9.75 11.84 -8.73
C ASP A 44 -9.72 10.33 -8.52
N GLU A 45 -8.65 9.66 -8.97
CA GLU A 45 -8.44 8.24 -8.70
C GLU A 45 -8.31 7.98 -7.19
N ALA A 46 -7.61 8.86 -6.47
CA ALA A 46 -7.49 8.77 -5.01
C ALA A 46 -8.87 8.87 -4.31
N TYR A 47 -9.77 9.73 -4.80
CA TYR A 47 -11.13 9.83 -4.26
C TYR A 47 -11.98 8.59 -4.55
N GLN A 48 -11.82 7.96 -5.71
CA GLN A 48 -12.51 6.71 -6.05
C GLN A 48 -12.02 5.52 -5.23
N VAL A 49 -10.72 5.48 -4.92
CA VAL A 49 -10.14 4.50 -4.00
C VAL A 49 -10.61 4.77 -2.57
N GLY A 50 -10.46 5.99 -2.06
CA GLY A 50 -10.86 6.33 -0.70
C GLY A 50 -10.20 5.46 0.39
N ARG A 51 -10.52 5.74 1.66
CA ARG A 51 -10.04 4.93 2.78
C ARG A 51 -10.93 3.71 2.96
N ARG A 52 -10.31 2.52 3.04
CA ARG A 52 -11.03 1.26 3.24
C ARG A 52 -10.09 0.21 3.85
N ASN A 53 -10.68 -0.72 4.61
CA ASN A 53 -9.98 -1.89 5.11
C ASN A 53 -9.97 -2.98 4.04
N VAL A 54 -8.80 -3.58 3.79
CA VAL A 54 -8.60 -4.65 2.83
C VAL A 54 -7.65 -5.69 3.40
N GLU A 55 -7.77 -6.92 2.92
CA GLU A 55 -6.82 -7.98 3.26
C GLU A 55 -5.52 -7.79 2.49
N VAL A 56 -4.40 -7.89 3.20
CA VAL A 56 -3.05 -7.75 2.66
C VAL A 56 -2.22 -8.96 3.09
N TYR A 57 -1.46 -9.50 2.15
CA TYR A 57 -0.63 -10.67 2.36
C TYR A 57 0.80 -10.36 1.95
N LEU A 58 1.76 -10.76 2.79
CA LEU A 58 3.18 -10.76 2.42
C LEU A 58 3.43 -11.90 1.43
N VAL A 59 4.05 -11.60 0.29
CA VAL A 59 4.27 -12.57 -0.79
C VAL A 59 5.74 -12.94 -0.92
N GLY A 60 6.65 -12.01 -0.64
CA GLY A 60 8.09 -12.26 -0.68
C GLY A 60 8.94 -11.01 -0.49
N ASP A 61 10.24 -11.23 -0.63
CA ASP A 61 11.30 -10.21 -0.57
C ASP A 61 11.57 -9.63 -1.96
#